data_AF-A0A849NAQ1-F1
#
_entry.id   AF-A0A849NAQ1-F1
#
_cell.length_a   1.000
_cell.length_b   1.000
_cell.length_c   1.000
_cell.angle_alpha   90.00
_cell.angle_beta   90.00
_cell.angle_gamma   90.00
#
_symmetry.space_group_name_H-M   'P 1'
#
loop_
_entity.id
_entity.type
_entity.pdbx_description
1 polymer ?
#
loop_
_entity_poly.entity_id
_entity_poly.type
_entity_poly.pdbx_seq_one_letter_code
_entity_poly.pdbx_strand_id
1 'polypeptide(L)'
;MSMTLTSSRRAMFAAAGLLVAPRLARARTWPERTVRIIVPFPPGGAIDAMSRLIAPSLERALAQPVVVENRSGAGGLVGTEAAAQARDGHTLLMTALTHVVLAALNQRLPYDPWNDFTAVTPVGTVANILVVPSGSPHRSVQDLVSAARSNPRQLTYGSAGNGTSLHLCAALFCARSGVEMTHVPYRGSGPAVTDLVAGRLDAMFDSATSVAPHLVAGKLRALATVASVRSRLQPDLPTMAEAGVADCAIDWWYGLLAPAGVPVDGLSKVDQAVQDALRQPDLRARFAAIRCEPMEGNADSLASQIARDRENWTRIVSQIGDQLQ
;
A
#
# COMPACT_ATOMS: atom_id res chain seq x y z
N MET A 1 16.38 -96.84 -19.30
CA MET A 1 15.03 -96.42 -19.76
C MET A 1 14.84 -94.96 -19.40
N SER A 2 15.07 -94.08 -20.36
CA SER A 2 15.03 -92.63 -20.21
C SER A 2 13.58 -92.14 -20.26
N MET A 3 13.14 -91.44 -19.21
CA MET A 3 11.82 -90.82 -19.16
C MET A 3 11.98 -89.31 -19.33
N THR A 4 11.72 -88.83 -20.54
CA THR A 4 11.77 -87.43 -20.95
C THR A 4 10.50 -86.70 -20.49
N LEU A 5 10.63 -85.86 -19.45
CA LEU A 5 9.62 -84.88 -19.05
C LEU A 5 9.80 -83.61 -19.89
N THR A 6 8.91 -83.41 -20.86
CA THR A 6 8.79 -82.17 -21.64
C THR A 6 8.13 -81.08 -20.81
N SER A 7 8.93 -80.28 -20.11
CA SER A 7 8.48 -79.08 -19.41
C SER A 7 8.14 -77.97 -20.42
N SER A 8 6.83 -77.76 -20.64
CA SER A 8 6.26 -76.62 -21.35
C SER A 8 6.70 -75.28 -20.72
N ARG A 9 7.65 -74.59 -21.37
CA ARG A 9 8.15 -73.25 -20.98
C ARG A 9 7.20 -72.08 -21.35
N ARG A 10 5.91 -72.33 -21.62
CA ARG A 10 4.98 -71.30 -22.13
C ARG A 10 3.93 -70.79 -21.14
N ALA A 11 3.97 -71.19 -19.87
CA ALA A 11 2.98 -70.80 -18.86
C ALA A 11 3.54 -69.89 -17.75
N MET A 12 4.51 -69.01 -18.06
CA MET A 12 5.10 -68.09 -17.07
C MET A 12 5.27 -66.66 -17.62
N PHE A 13 4.24 -66.14 -18.31
CA PHE A 13 4.16 -64.75 -18.77
C PHE A 13 2.73 -64.20 -18.70
N ALA A 14 1.99 -64.48 -17.62
CA ALA A 14 0.59 -64.03 -17.48
C ALA A 14 0.24 -63.52 -16.07
N ALA A 15 1.16 -62.85 -15.39
CA ALA A 15 0.87 -62.22 -14.08
C ALA A 15 1.72 -60.96 -13.79
N ALA A 16 1.90 -60.08 -14.78
CA ALA A 16 2.54 -58.77 -14.59
C ALA A 16 1.67 -57.62 -15.12
N GLY A 17 0.35 -57.78 -15.06
CA GLY A 17 -0.63 -56.74 -15.39
C GLY A 17 -1.47 -56.41 -14.16
N LEU A 18 -1.66 -55.11 -13.91
CA LEU A 18 -2.46 -54.48 -12.85
C LEU A 18 -1.77 -54.28 -11.50
N LEU A 19 -0.93 -53.26 -11.41
CA LEU A 19 -0.93 -52.31 -10.29
C LEU A 19 -0.45 -50.92 -10.78
N VAL A 20 -0.99 -50.43 -11.90
CA VAL A 20 -0.95 -48.99 -12.20
C VAL A 20 -2.12 -48.37 -11.46
N ALA A 21 -1.95 -48.14 -10.15
CA ALA A 21 -2.87 -47.28 -9.44
C ALA A 21 -2.85 -45.92 -10.14
N PRO A 22 -4.00 -45.34 -10.53
CA PRO A 22 -4.01 -43.98 -11.02
C PRO A 22 -3.43 -43.13 -9.91
N ARG A 23 -2.28 -42.49 -10.15
CA ARG A 23 -1.87 -41.34 -9.37
C ARG A 23 -2.93 -40.30 -9.63
N LEU A 24 -4.01 -40.32 -8.84
CA LEU A 24 -4.87 -39.18 -8.66
C LEU A 24 -3.92 -38.03 -8.40
N ALA A 25 -3.78 -37.14 -9.38
CA ALA A 25 -3.11 -35.88 -9.17
C ALA A 25 -3.90 -35.23 -8.03
N ARG A 26 -3.40 -35.34 -6.79
CA ARG A 26 -3.91 -34.54 -5.69
C ARG A 26 -3.75 -33.12 -6.19
N ALA A 27 -4.88 -32.47 -6.48
CA ALA A 27 -4.91 -31.04 -6.71
C ALA A 27 -4.12 -30.44 -5.55
N ARG A 28 -2.94 -29.90 -5.86
CA ARG A 28 -2.09 -29.31 -4.84
C ARG A 28 -2.85 -28.09 -4.34
N THR A 29 -3.39 -28.17 -3.14
CA THR A 29 -4.15 -27.09 -2.53
C THR A 29 -3.18 -25.98 -2.18
N TRP A 30 -3.30 -24.86 -2.89
CA TRP A 30 -2.54 -23.66 -2.56
C TRP A 30 -3.02 -23.07 -1.22
N PRO A 31 -2.11 -22.56 -0.37
CA PRO A 31 -0.64 -22.60 -0.51
C PRO A 31 -0.02 -23.89 0.04
N GLU A 32 1.12 -24.31 -0.53
CA GLU A 32 1.87 -25.50 -0.10
C GLU A 32 2.98 -25.20 0.93
N ARG A 33 3.29 -23.92 1.10
CA ARG A 33 4.36 -23.40 1.98
C ARG A 33 4.07 -21.97 2.39
N THR A 34 4.97 -21.38 3.17
CA THR A 34 4.93 -19.98 3.60
C THR A 34 4.58 -19.02 2.46
N VAL A 35 3.59 -18.16 2.71
CA VAL A 35 3.26 -17.01 1.87
C VAL A 35 4.05 -15.80 2.36
N ARG A 36 4.62 -15.02 1.44
CA ARG A 36 5.32 -13.77 1.75
C ARG A 36 4.49 -12.59 1.30
N ILE A 37 4.38 -11.57 2.16
CA ILE A 37 3.85 -10.25 1.81
C ILE A 37 5.04 -9.30 1.77
N ILE A 38 5.42 -8.86 0.57
CA ILE A 38 6.43 -7.83 0.39
C ILE A 38 5.79 -6.47 0.65
N VAL A 39 6.42 -5.67 1.51
CA VAL A 39 6.06 -4.29 1.81
C VAL A 39 7.15 -3.37 1.27
N PRO A 40 6.89 -2.50 0.29
CA PRO A 40 7.92 -1.71 -0.39
C PRO A 40 8.44 -0.50 0.41
N PHE A 41 8.24 -0.48 1.72
CA PHE A 41 8.58 0.64 2.62
C PHE A 41 9.24 0.16 3.91
N PRO A 42 9.99 1.03 4.62
CA PRO A 42 10.57 0.70 5.92
C PRO A 42 9.51 0.27 6.95
N PRO A 43 9.88 -0.52 7.98
CA PRO A 43 8.97 -0.89 9.06
C PRO A 43 8.43 0.33 9.83
N GLY A 44 7.23 0.19 10.42
CA GLY A 44 6.63 1.19 11.31
C GLY A 44 5.69 2.21 10.67
N GLY A 45 5.57 2.22 9.34
CA GLY A 45 4.55 3.01 8.63
C GLY A 45 3.19 2.30 8.55
N ALA A 46 2.16 3.02 8.09
CA ALA A 46 0.79 2.47 7.96
C ALA A 46 0.72 1.15 7.16
N ILE A 47 1.40 1.10 6.00
CA ILE A 47 1.41 -0.09 5.12
C ILE A 47 2.03 -1.32 5.79
N ASP A 48 3.10 -1.13 6.57
CA ASP A 48 3.75 -2.20 7.34
C ASP A 48 2.83 -2.65 8.49
N ALA A 49 2.27 -1.70 9.24
CA ALA A 49 1.36 -1.97 10.33
C ALA A 49 0.13 -2.77 9.86
N MET A 50 -0.56 -2.32 8.80
CA MET A 50 -1.69 -3.04 8.22
C MET A 50 -1.31 -4.44 7.75
N SER A 51 -0.18 -4.61 7.07
CA SER A 51 0.31 -5.93 6.63
C SER A 51 0.47 -6.89 7.79
N ARG A 52 1.08 -6.42 8.89
CA ARG A 52 1.28 -7.22 10.11
C ARG A 52 -0.03 -7.48 10.87
N LEU A 53 -1.00 -6.56 10.78
CA LEU A 53 -2.31 -6.74 11.39
C LEU A 53 -3.16 -7.80 10.66
N ILE A 54 -3.07 -7.89 9.33
CA ILE A 54 -3.84 -8.88 8.54
C ILE A 54 -3.16 -10.25 8.46
N ALA A 55 -1.82 -10.33 8.60
CA ALA A 55 -1.07 -11.57 8.43
C ALA A 55 -1.59 -12.73 9.31
N PRO A 56 -1.89 -12.58 10.61
CA PRO A 56 -2.42 -13.67 11.43
C PRO A 56 -3.80 -14.19 10.99
N SER A 57 -4.60 -13.37 10.32
CA SER A 57 -5.88 -13.81 9.75
C SER A 57 -5.67 -14.61 8.48
N LEU A 58 -4.72 -14.19 7.65
CA LEU A 58 -4.29 -14.97 6.48
C LEU A 58 -3.68 -16.30 6.89
N GLU A 59 -2.82 -16.34 7.92
CA GLU A 59 -2.23 -17.59 8.41
C GLU A 59 -3.29 -18.63 8.80
N ARG A 60 -4.30 -18.19 9.55
CA ARG A 60 -5.41 -19.06 9.96
C ARG A 60 -6.23 -19.54 8.77
N ALA A 61 -6.54 -18.66 7.81
CA ALA A 61 -7.37 -19.00 6.66
C ALA A 61 -6.63 -19.88 5.64
N LEU A 62 -5.33 -19.66 5.45
CA LEU A 62 -4.51 -20.37 4.48
C LEU A 62 -3.87 -21.64 5.05
N ALA A 63 -3.90 -21.83 6.38
CA ALA A 63 -3.23 -22.92 7.09
C ALA A 63 -1.73 -23.04 6.74
N GLN A 64 -1.09 -21.90 6.49
CA GLN A 64 0.34 -21.77 6.18
C GLN A 64 0.89 -20.50 6.82
N PRO A 65 2.19 -20.44 7.16
CA PRO A 65 2.80 -19.22 7.69
C PRO A 65 2.70 -18.05 6.70
N VAL A 66 2.53 -16.82 7.19
CA VAL A 66 2.47 -15.60 6.39
C VAL A 66 3.49 -14.61 6.93
N VAL A 67 4.55 -14.36 6.16
CA VAL A 67 5.67 -13.52 6.60
C VAL A 67 5.61 -12.18 5.90
N VAL A 68 5.67 -11.10 6.68
CA VAL A 68 5.79 -9.72 6.17
C VAL A 68 7.26 -9.35 6.03
N GLU A 69 7.68 -8.98 4.83
CA GLU A 69 9.06 -8.61 4.49
C GLU A 69 9.13 -7.19 3.94
N ASN A 70 9.81 -6.29 4.66
CA ASN A 70 10.03 -4.92 4.19
C ASN A 70 11.22 -4.87 3.21
N ARG A 71 10.98 -4.36 1.99
CA ARG A 71 12.00 -4.07 0.99
C ARG A 71 11.90 -2.61 0.54
N SER A 72 12.58 -1.72 1.27
CA SER A 72 12.51 -0.28 1.05
C SER A 72 13.52 0.23 0.02
N GLY A 73 13.16 1.26 -0.73
CA GLY A 73 14.09 2.02 -1.59
C GLY A 73 13.36 2.72 -2.74
N ALA A 74 13.90 3.87 -3.18
CA ALA A 74 13.42 4.62 -4.35
C ALA A 74 11.88 4.80 -4.40
N GLY A 75 11.27 5.28 -3.31
CA GLY A 75 9.83 5.55 -3.23
C GLY A 75 8.93 4.29 -3.27
N GLY A 76 9.51 3.09 -3.18
CA GLY A 76 8.81 1.81 -3.24
C GLY A 76 9.22 0.94 -4.42
N LEU A 77 9.95 1.50 -5.39
CA LEU A 77 10.40 0.81 -6.60
C LEU A 77 11.11 -0.53 -6.31
N VAL A 78 12.05 -0.53 -5.36
CA VAL A 78 12.87 -1.71 -5.04
C VAL A 78 12.02 -2.90 -4.55
N GLY A 79 11.04 -2.63 -3.68
CA GLY A 79 10.17 -3.68 -3.15
C GLY A 79 9.16 -4.16 -4.20
N THR A 80 8.60 -3.25 -4.98
CA THR A 80 7.65 -3.61 -6.06
C THR A 80 8.33 -4.42 -7.15
N GLU A 81 9.54 -4.05 -7.58
CA GLU A 81 10.33 -4.82 -8.55
C GLU A 81 10.61 -6.23 -8.03
N ALA A 82 11.03 -6.36 -6.76
CA ALA A 82 11.27 -7.66 -6.15
C ALA A 82 10.00 -8.54 -6.12
N ALA A 83 8.83 -7.95 -5.91
CA ALA A 83 7.56 -8.67 -5.99
C ALA A 83 7.21 -9.05 -7.44
N ALA A 84 7.39 -8.13 -8.39
CA ALA A 84 7.13 -8.36 -9.82
C ALA A 84 7.98 -9.49 -10.39
N GLN A 85 9.22 -9.65 -9.91
CA GLN A 85 10.15 -10.70 -10.33
C GLN A 85 9.93 -12.04 -9.61
N ALA A 86 9.08 -12.11 -8.59
CA ALA A 86 8.79 -13.37 -7.93
C ALA A 86 8.05 -14.31 -8.89
N ARG A 87 8.51 -15.57 -8.97
CA ARG A 87 7.95 -16.64 -9.81
C ARG A 87 7.52 -17.86 -8.99
N ASP A 88 7.34 -17.66 -7.70
CA ASP A 88 7.30 -18.71 -6.71
C ASP A 88 5.86 -19.11 -6.31
N GLY A 89 4.87 -18.39 -6.84
CA GLY A 89 3.44 -18.58 -6.61
C GLY A 89 3.00 -18.33 -5.17
N HIS A 90 3.86 -17.83 -4.28
CA HIS A 90 3.58 -17.66 -2.85
C HIS A 90 3.98 -16.27 -2.36
N THR A 91 4.20 -15.33 -3.28
CA THR A 91 4.52 -13.94 -2.98
C THR A 91 3.30 -13.06 -3.29
N LEU A 92 2.97 -12.18 -2.35
CA LEU A 92 2.03 -11.09 -2.50
C LEU A 92 2.77 -9.77 -2.29
N LEU A 93 2.23 -8.70 -2.85
CA LEU A 93 2.70 -7.34 -2.64
C LEU A 93 1.62 -6.58 -1.86
N MET A 94 1.95 -6.06 -0.68
CA MET A 94 1.17 -4.98 -0.12
C MET A 94 1.54 -3.70 -0.85
N THR A 95 0.57 -3.16 -1.58
CA THR A 95 0.74 -1.95 -2.37
C THR A 95 -0.07 -0.79 -1.80
N ALA A 96 0.12 0.38 -2.39
CA ALA A 96 -0.66 1.57 -2.12
C ALA A 96 -0.80 2.40 -3.39
N LEU A 97 -1.48 3.55 -3.30
CA LEU A 97 -1.55 4.54 -4.37
C LEU A 97 -0.17 4.90 -4.98
N THR A 98 0.92 4.79 -4.19
CA THR A 98 2.30 4.96 -4.67
C THR A 98 2.64 4.11 -5.90
N HIS A 99 2.04 2.94 -6.08
CA HIS A 99 2.27 2.10 -7.27
C HIS A 99 1.83 2.80 -8.57
N VAL A 100 0.67 3.43 -8.54
CA VAL A 100 0.13 4.20 -9.67
C VAL A 100 0.94 5.46 -9.90
N VAL A 101 1.26 6.18 -8.81
CA VAL A 101 2.05 7.41 -8.84
C VAL A 101 3.46 7.16 -9.40
N LEU A 102 4.16 6.12 -8.95
CA LEU A 102 5.49 5.77 -9.45
C LEU A 102 5.46 5.49 -10.95
N ALA A 103 4.42 4.80 -11.44
CA ALA A 103 4.23 4.56 -12.87
C ALA A 103 3.94 5.84 -13.66
N ALA A 104 3.24 6.80 -13.07
CA ALA A 104 2.99 8.10 -13.68
C ALA A 104 4.25 8.99 -13.73
N LEU A 105 5.11 8.89 -12.72
CA LEU A 105 6.35 9.69 -12.61
C LEU A 105 7.52 9.13 -13.41
N ASN A 106 7.61 7.79 -13.56
CA ASN A 106 8.76 7.13 -14.16
C ASN A 106 8.42 6.61 -15.56
N GLN A 107 9.11 7.12 -16.58
CA GLN A 107 8.92 6.68 -17.97
C GLN A 107 9.43 5.25 -18.24
N ARG A 108 10.29 4.72 -17.36
CA ARG A 108 10.88 3.37 -17.50
C ARG A 108 10.98 2.70 -16.14
N LEU A 109 10.03 1.81 -15.87
CA LEU A 109 10.08 0.89 -14.73
C LEU A 109 10.70 -0.45 -15.16
N PRO A 110 11.35 -1.19 -14.25
CA PRO A 110 11.90 -2.52 -14.51
C PRO A 110 10.82 -3.64 -14.52
N TYR A 111 9.55 -3.26 -14.44
CA TYR A 111 8.37 -4.12 -14.50
C TYR A 111 7.22 -3.36 -15.18
N ASP A 112 6.21 -4.07 -15.67
CA ASP A 112 4.96 -3.48 -16.15
C ASP A 112 4.00 -3.28 -14.97
N PRO A 113 3.75 -2.04 -14.51
CA PRO A 113 2.90 -1.77 -13.36
C PRO A 113 1.43 -2.15 -13.57
N TRP A 114 1.00 -2.37 -14.81
CA TRP A 114 -0.38 -2.65 -15.15
C TRP A 114 -0.62 -4.14 -15.41
N ASN A 115 0.38 -4.84 -15.94
CA ASN A 115 0.23 -6.22 -16.42
C ASN A 115 1.01 -7.27 -15.60
N ASP A 116 2.05 -6.89 -14.85
CA ASP A 116 2.82 -7.86 -14.06
C ASP A 116 2.13 -8.26 -12.75
N PHE A 117 1.00 -7.63 -12.43
CA PHE A 117 0.26 -7.84 -11.19
C PHE A 117 -1.23 -8.05 -11.42
N THR A 118 -1.81 -8.95 -10.63
CA THR A 118 -3.25 -9.13 -10.48
C THR A 118 -3.72 -8.48 -9.17
N ALA A 119 -4.78 -7.68 -9.22
CA ALA A 119 -5.40 -7.13 -8.01
C ALA A 119 -6.06 -8.24 -7.19
N VAL A 120 -5.83 -8.27 -5.89
CA VAL A 120 -6.37 -9.30 -5.00
C VAL A 120 -7.48 -8.75 -4.13
N THR A 121 -7.19 -7.76 -3.30
CA THR A 121 -8.19 -7.23 -2.36
C THR A 121 -7.77 -5.87 -1.78
N PRO A 122 -8.69 -4.91 -1.59
CA PRO A 122 -8.40 -3.71 -0.83
C PRO A 122 -8.22 -4.06 0.66
N VAL A 123 -7.41 -3.28 1.37
CA VAL A 123 -7.10 -3.54 2.79
C VAL A 123 -7.53 -2.39 3.66
N GLY A 124 -7.18 -1.16 3.30
CA GLY A 124 -7.45 -0.01 4.12
C GLY A 124 -7.12 1.31 3.46
N THR A 125 -7.45 2.38 4.16
CA THR A 125 -7.10 3.76 3.81
C THR A 125 -6.50 4.45 5.03
N VAL A 126 -5.66 5.45 4.76
CA VAL A 126 -5.14 6.36 5.78
C VAL A 126 -5.20 7.76 5.23
N ALA A 127 -5.80 8.68 5.98
CA ALA A 127 -5.79 10.09 5.63
C ALA A 127 -4.36 10.62 5.67
N ASN A 128 -3.91 11.25 4.58
CA ASN A 128 -2.80 12.20 4.64
C ASN A 128 -3.37 13.55 5.09
N ILE A 129 -2.71 14.17 6.05
CA ILE A 129 -3.17 15.38 6.71
C ILE A 129 -2.11 16.47 6.68
N LEU A 130 -2.55 17.70 6.48
CA LEU A 130 -1.73 18.89 6.65
C LEU A 130 -1.56 19.15 8.14
N VAL A 131 -0.32 19.18 8.59
CA VAL A 131 0.05 19.46 9.97
C VAL A 131 1.03 20.62 10.07
N VAL A 132 0.96 21.32 11.20
CA VAL A 132 1.86 22.41 11.58
C VAL A 132 2.35 22.23 13.03
N PRO A 133 3.43 22.88 13.45
CA PRO A 133 3.83 22.90 14.86
C PRO A 133 2.69 23.44 15.74
N SER A 134 2.53 22.91 16.96
CA SER A 134 1.47 23.34 17.89
C SER A 134 1.50 24.84 18.21
N GLY A 135 2.70 25.41 18.32
CA GLY A 135 2.95 26.84 18.53
C GLY A 135 2.82 27.70 17.26
N SER A 136 2.54 27.10 16.10
CA SER A 136 2.42 27.83 14.84
C SER A 136 1.29 28.88 14.91
N PRO A 137 1.51 30.09 14.34
CA PRO A 137 0.47 31.09 14.21
C PRO A 137 -0.60 30.67 13.19
N HIS A 138 -0.31 29.70 12.30
CA HIS A 138 -1.26 29.20 11.31
C HIS A 138 -2.20 28.18 11.96
N ARG A 139 -3.45 28.57 12.24
CA ARG A 139 -4.43 27.73 12.95
C ARG A 139 -5.45 27.10 12.03
N SER A 140 -5.51 27.54 10.79
CA SER A 140 -6.37 27.03 9.72
C SER A 140 -5.59 26.92 8.41
N VAL A 141 -6.15 26.22 7.43
CA VAL A 141 -5.61 26.17 6.06
C VAL A 141 -5.54 27.58 5.47
N GLN A 142 -6.57 28.41 5.71
CA GLN A 142 -6.64 29.78 5.23
C GLN A 142 -5.53 30.67 5.82
N ASP A 143 -5.17 30.48 7.10
CA ASP A 143 -4.05 31.23 7.71
C ASP A 143 -2.73 30.90 7.01
N LEU A 144 -2.50 29.61 6.73
CA LEU A 144 -1.28 29.16 6.04
C LEU A 144 -1.26 29.69 4.59
N VAL A 145 -2.37 29.60 3.86
CA VAL A 145 -2.50 30.12 2.50
C VAL A 145 -2.27 31.64 2.47
N SER A 146 -2.86 32.38 3.41
CA SER A 146 -2.69 33.83 3.49
C SER A 146 -1.24 34.20 3.74
N ALA A 147 -0.58 33.53 4.68
CA ALA A 147 0.82 33.78 5.01
C ALA A 147 1.77 33.43 3.86
N ALA A 148 1.54 32.31 3.17
CA ALA A 148 2.33 31.89 2.02
C ALA A 148 2.18 32.85 0.83
N ARG A 149 0.96 33.38 0.58
CA ARG A 149 0.72 34.39 -0.46
C ARG A 149 1.43 35.71 -0.17
N SER A 150 1.40 36.16 1.09
CA SER A 150 2.08 37.39 1.49
C SER A 150 3.60 37.26 1.49
N ASN A 151 4.13 36.04 1.61
CA ASN A 151 5.57 35.78 1.72
C ASN A 151 6.01 34.61 0.83
N PRO A 152 5.99 34.77 -0.51
CA PRO A 152 6.34 33.70 -1.43
C PRO A 152 7.70 33.09 -1.12
N ARG A 153 7.77 31.75 -1.06
CA ARG A 153 8.98 30.95 -0.79
C ARG A 153 9.61 31.13 0.60
N GLN A 154 9.03 31.92 1.50
CA GLN A 154 9.54 32.04 2.87
C GLN A 154 9.08 30.90 3.78
N LEU A 155 7.83 30.46 3.63
CA LEU A 155 7.34 29.30 4.38
C LEU A 155 7.90 28.01 3.78
N THR A 156 8.21 27.06 4.65
CA THR A 156 8.82 25.78 4.34
C THR A 156 7.85 24.63 4.56
N TYR A 157 7.97 23.57 3.75
CA TYR A 157 7.32 22.30 4.06
C TYR A 157 8.27 21.11 3.96
N GLY A 158 8.13 20.17 4.89
CA GLY A 158 8.85 18.90 4.86
C GLY A 158 8.18 17.84 3.99
N SER A 159 8.97 16.91 3.46
CA SER A 159 8.44 15.65 2.90
C SER A 159 9.36 14.46 3.19
N ALA A 160 8.88 13.26 2.89
CA ALA A 160 9.69 12.03 2.94
C ALA A 160 10.70 11.89 1.77
N GLY A 161 10.88 12.93 0.95
CA GLY A 161 11.80 12.98 -0.19
C GLY A 161 11.14 13.45 -1.48
N ASN A 162 11.94 13.76 -2.49
CA ASN A 162 11.45 14.18 -3.82
C ASN A 162 10.64 13.04 -4.47
N GLY A 163 9.60 13.40 -5.22
CA GLY A 163 8.67 12.45 -5.83
C GLY A 163 7.84 11.57 -4.89
N THR A 164 7.99 11.70 -3.56
CA THR A 164 7.16 10.92 -2.62
C THR A 164 5.72 11.40 -2.63
N SER A 165 4.81 10.52 -2.18
CA SER A 165 3.40 10.84 -1.96
C SER A 165 3.17 12.12 -1.15
N LEU A 166 3.96 12.31 -0.10
CA LEU A 166 3.87 13.47 0.79
C LEU A 166 4.33 14.74 0.07
N HIS A 167 5.35 14.63 -0.79
CA HIS A 167 5.73 15.73 -1.67
C HIS A 167 4.61 16.08 -2.65
N LEU A 168 3.99 15.08 -3.28
CA LEU A 168 2.88 15.29 -4.20
C LEU A 168 1.67 15.95 -3.55
N CYS A 169 1.35 15.60 -2.30
CA CYS A 169 0.29 16.26 -1.53
C CYS A 169 0.60 17.76 -1.35
N ALA A 170 1.83 18.10 -0.96
CA ALA A 170 2.26 19.48 -0.77
C ALA A 170 2.30 20.27 -2.08
N ALA A 171 2.80 19.67 -3.16
CA ALA A 171 2.82 20.27 -4.49
C ALA A 171 1.38 20.53 -4.99
N LEU A 172 0.49 19.53 -4.90
CA LEU A 172 -0.91 19.70 -5.25
C LEU A 172 -1.58 20.81 -4.44
N PHE A 173 -1.31 20.89 -3.14
CA PHE A 173 -1.79 21.99 -2.29
C PHE A 173 -1.27 23.35 -2.79
N CYS A 174 0.03 23.48 -3.05
CA CYS A 174 0.62 24.72 -3.55
C CYS A 174 0.00 25.15 -4.88
N ALA A 175 -0.12 24.21 -5.83
CA ALA A 175 -0.75 24.44 -7.12
C ALA A 175 -2.22 24.87 -7.03
N ARG A 176 -3.02 24.20 -6.18
CA ARG A 176 -4.47 24.49 -6.04
C ARG A 176 -4.77 25.72 -5.23
N SER A 177 -3.93 26.07 -4.26
CA SER A 177 -4.09 27.28 -3.46
C SER A 177 -3.39 28.50 -4.07
N GLY A 178 -2.58 28.31 -5.12
CA GLY A 178 -1.83 29.37 -5.80
C GLY A 178 -0.80 30.01 -4.88
N VAL A 179 -0.06 29.20 -4.12
CA VAL A 179 0.97 29.67 -3.19
C VAL A 179 2.33 29.05 -3.51
N GLU A 180 3.39 29.72 -3.09
CA GLU A 180 4.77 29.24 -3.23
C GLU A 180 5.37 29.01 -1.84
N MET A 181 5.78 27.76 -1.58
CA MET A 181 6.47 27.36 -0.37
C MET A 181 7.76 26.63 -0.72
N THR A 182 8.78 26.72 0.13
CA THR A 182 10.07 26.07 -0.06
C THR A 182 10.01 24.62 0.42
N HIS A 183 10.28 23.67 -0.48
CA HIS A 183 10.36 22.25 -0.16
C HIS A 183 11.67 21.90 0.56
N VAL A 184 11.58 21.15 1.65
CA VAL A 184 12.72 20.55 2.35
C VAL A 184 12.59 19.02 2.36
N PRO A 185 13.33 18.29 1.51
CA PRO A 185 13.24 16.83 1.44
C PRO A 185 14.05 16.12 2.52
N TYR A 186 13.45 15.08 3.12
CA TYR A 186 14.13 14.20 4.08
C TYR A 186 14.20 12.77 3.56
N ARG A 187 15.00 11.91 4.22
CA ARG A 187 15.05 10.47 3.96
C ARG A 187 13.96 9.72 4.74
N GLY A 188 12.70 10.03 4.43
CA GLY A 188 11.54 9.49 5.13
C GLY A 188 10.84 10.48 6.07
N SER A 189 9.66 10.10 6.54
CA SER A 189 8.79 10.94 7.38
C SER A 189 9.37 11.22 8.77
N GLY A 190 9.98 10.23 9.44
CA GLY A 190 10.47 10.38 10.82
C GLY A 190 11.40 11.58 11.06
N PRO A 191 12.49 11.76 10.27
CA PRO A 191 13.33 12.95 10.35
C PRO A 191 12.58 14.26 10.09
N ALA A 192 11.69 14.30 9.09
CA ALA A 192 10.89 15.49 8.78
C ALA A 192 9.94 15.88 9.92
N VAL A 193 9.25 14.89 10.52
CA VAL A 193 8.36 15.10 11.67
C VAL A 193 9.14 15.61 12.89
N THR A 194 10.36 15.13 13.10
CA THR A 194 11.24 15.61 14.18
C THR A 194 11.56 17.10 14.02
N ASP A 195 11.87 17.53 12.80
CA ASP A 195 12.16 18.93 12.48
C ASP A 195 10.93 19.82 12.57
N LEU A 196 9.77 19.33 12.11
CA LEU A 196 8.49 20.00 12.27
C LEU A 196 8.15 20.22 13.74
N VAL A 197 8.27 19.19 14.59
CA VAL A 197 8.04 19.29 16.04
C VAL A 197 8.98 20.30 16.69
N ALA A 198 10.21 20.43 16.19
CA ALA A 198 11.18 21.40 16.67
C ALA A 198 10.94 22.83 16.14
N GLY A 199 9.95 23.03 15.25
CA GLY A 199 9.66 24.33 14.63
C GLY A 199 10.68 24.74 13.55
N ARG A 200 11.43 23.79 12.99
CA ARG A 200 12.35 24.04 11.86
C ARG A 200 11.65 24.05 10.50
N LEU A 201 10.40 23.57 10.45
CA LEU A 201 9.53 23.57 9.29
C LEU A 201 8.20 24.23 9.65
N ASP A 202 7.57 24.91 8.70
CA ASP A 202 6.29 25.58 8.93
C ASP A 202 5.09 24.63 8.81
N ALA A 203 5.18 23.70 7.85
CA ALA A 203 4.12 22.73 7.58
C ALA A 203 4.66 21.39 7.07
N MET A 204 3.80 20.39 7.06
CA MET A 204 4.07 19.10 6.43
C MET A 204 2.76 18.42 6.06
N PHE A 205 2.75 17.70 4.95
CA PHE A 205 1.76 16.66 4.71
C PHE A 205 2.31 15.32 5.16
N ASP A 206 1.58 14.58 5.97
CA ASP A 206 1.97 13.24 6.40
C ASP A 206 0.75 12.35 6.66
N SER A 207 0.96 11.05 6.73
CA SER A 207 -0.06 10.09 7.15
C SER A 207 -0.48 10.36 8.60
N ALA A 208 -1.79 10.33 8.85
CA ALA A 208 -2.36 10.47 10.18
C ALA A 208 -1.76 9.45 11.17
N THR A 209 -1.36 8.26 10.70
CA THR A 209 -0.65 7.25 11.49
C THR A 209 0.70 7.75 12.00
N SER A 210 1.54 8.32 11.13
CA SER A 210 2.91 8.74 11.49
C SER A 210 2.90 9.88 12.53
N VAL A 211 2.00 10.85 12.34
CA VAL A 211 1.92 12.04 13.21
C VAL A 211 1.03 11.86 14.43
N ALA A 212 0.25 10.77 14.53
CA ALA A 212 -0.68 10.52 15.62
C ALA A 212 -0.06 10.69 17.03
N PRO A 213 1.13 10.12 17.33
CA PRO A 213 1.74 10.30 18.66
C PRO A 213 2.01 11.78 18.99
N HIS A 214 2.34 12.59 17.98
CA HIS A 214 2.66 14.01 18.15
C HIS A 214 1.41 14.89 18.24
N LEU A 215 0.32 14.51 17.55
CA LEU A 215 -0.99 15.13 17.71
C LEU A 215 -1.53 14.88 19.13
N VAL A 216 -1.45 13.64 19.61
CA VAL A 216 -1.89 13.26 20.97
C VAL A 216 -1.04 13.98 22.03
N ALA A 217 0.26 14.09 21.83
CA ALA A 217 1.15 14.81 22.73
C ALA A 217 1.01 16.35 22.65
N GLY A 218 0.11 16.88 21.81
CA GLY A 218 -0.08 18.32 21.62
C GLY A 218 1.11 19.04 21.00
N LYS A 219 2.03 18.32 20.34
CA LYS A 219 3.23 18.88 19.70
C LYS A 219 2.95 19.40 18.30
N LEU A 220 1.99 18.80 17.60
CA LEU A 220 1.53 19.20 16.27
C LEU A 220 0.03 19.52 16.29
N ARG A 221 -0.42 20.28 15.30
CA ARG A 221 -1.84 20.55 15.02
C ARG A 221 -2.15 20.10 13.59
N ALA A 222 -3.25 19.37 13.41
CA ALA A 222 -3.80 19.03 12.10
C ALA A 222 -4.74 20.15 11.61
N LEU A 223 -4.60 20.55 10.35
CA LEU A 223 -5.39 21.62 9.73
C LEU A 223 -6.48 21.09 8.79
N ALA A 224 -6.14 20.11 7.94
CA ALA A 224 -7.09 19.46 7.03
C ALA A 224 -6.56 18.12 6.54
N THR A 225 -7.46 17.27 6.04
CA THR A 225 -7.12 16.05 5.28
C THR A 225 -7.16 16.31 3.78
N VAL A 226 -6.26 15.67 3.01
CA VAL A 226 -6.38 15.63 1.54
C VAL A 226 -7.34 14.52 1.08
N ALA A 227 -7.93 13.73 1.96
CA ALA A 227 -8.99 12.81 1.56
C ALA A 227 -10.20 13.58 1.02
N SER A 228 -10.89 13.02 0.02
CA SER A 228 -12.10 13.61 -0.57
C SER A 228 -13.27 13.70 0.41
N VAL A 229 -13.25 12.86 1.44
CA VAL A 229 -14.23 12.82 2.54
C VAL A 229 -13.52 12.83 3.89
N ARG A 230 -14.21 13.31 4.94
CA ARG A 230 -13.68 13.26 6.31
C ARG A 230 -13.48 11.82 6.77
N SER A 231 -12.42 11.59 7.53
CA SER A 231 -12.20 10.31 8.20
C SER A 231 -13.22 10.09 9.30
N ARG A 232 -13.75 8.87 9.43
CA ARG A 232 -14.61 8.51 10.57
C ARG A 232 -13.85 8.50 11.89
N LEU A 233 -12.53 8.37 11.84
CA LEU A 233 -11.64 8.38 13.01
C LEU A 233 -11.27 9.80 13.46
N GLN A 234 -11.56 10.81 12.64
CA GLN A 234 -11.29 12.22 12.94
C GLN A 234 -12.34 13.12 12.26
N PRO A 235 -13.63 13.05 12.67
CA PRO A 235 -14.73 13.73 11.99
C PRO A 235 -14.66 15.27 12.08
N ASP A 236 -13.89 15.80 13.04
CA ASP A 236 -13.70 17.24 13.22
C ASP A 236 -12.65 17.82 12.29
N LEU A 237 -11.80 16.99 11.65
CA LEU A 237 -10.79 17.46 10.72
C LEU A 237 -11.44 17.66 9.33
N PRO A 238 -11.48 18.90 8.80
CA PRO A 238 -12.10 19.16 7.52
C PRO A 238 -11.27 18.57 6.37
N THR A 239 -11.92 18.34 5.23
CA THR A 239 -11.21 18.09 3.97
C THR A 239 -10.59 19.39 3.45
N MET A 240 -9.65 19.30 2.50
CA MET A 240 -9.11 20.49 1.83
C MET A 240 -10.19 21.31 1.14
N ALA A 241 -11.16 20.66 0.50
CA ALA A 241 -12.27 21.33 -0.17
C ALA A 241 -13.13 22.13 0.83
N GLU A 242 -13.47 21.53 1.97
CA GLU A 242 -14.18 22.22 3.06
C GLU A 242 -13.34 23.35 3.68
N ALA A 243 -12.02 23.19 3.68
CA ALA A 243 -11.05 24.20 4.11
C ALA A 243 -10.70 25.21 3.00
N GLY A 244 -11.49 25.30 1.93
CA GLY A 244 -11.39 26.36 0.92
C GLY A 244 -10.34 26.13 -0.17
N VAL A 245 -9.76 24.94 -0.28
CA VAL A 245 -8.84 24.55 -1.36
C VAL A 245 -9.50 23.45 -2.19
N ALA A 246 -10.23 23.86 -3.23
CA ALA A 246 -10.90 22.95 -4.16
C ALA A 246 -9.90 22.09 -4.96
N ASP A 247 -10.36 20.93 -5.45
CA ASP A 247 -9.59 20.00 -6.28
C ASP A 247 -8.22 19.58 -5.71
N CYS A 248 -8.10 19.60 -4.37
CA CYS A 248 -6.92 19.17 -3.61
C CYS A 248 -7.24 17.88 -2.84
N ALA A 249 -7.73 16.87 -3.57
CA ALA A 249 -8.09 15.58 -3.03
C ALA A 249 -7.15 14.46 -3.54
N ILE A 250 -6.65 13.64 -2.61
CA ILE A 250 -5.87 12.43 -2.84
C ILE A 250 -6.40 11.35 -1.88
N ASP A 251 -7.13 10.39 -2.44
CA ASP A 251 -7.66 9.27 -1.66
C ASP A 251 -6.63 8.14 -1.57
N TRP A 252 -5.97 8.07 -0.41
CA TRP A 252 -4.91 7.12 -0.18
C TRP A 252 -5.46 5.75 0.22
N TRP A 253 -5.21 4.74 -0.60
CA TRP A 253 -5.62 3.36 -0.36
C TRP A 253 -4.42 2.40 -0.31
N TYR A 254 -4.66 1.25 0.30
CA TYR A 254 -3.75 0.12 0.42
C TYR A 254 -4.47 -1.16 0.01
N GLY A 255 -3.76 -2.04 -0.67
CA GLY A 255 -4.33 -3.28 -1.18
C GLY A 255 -3.27 -4.35 -1.44
N LEU A 256 -3.71 -5.58 -1.63
CA LEU A 256 -2.84 -6.68 -2.02
C LEU A 256 -2.87 -6.86 -3.54
N LEU A 257 -1.69 -6.98 -4.13
CA LEU A 257 -1.47 -7.45 -5.49
C LEU A 257 -0.72 -8.80 -5.46
N ALA A 258 -0.86 -9.58 -6.52
CA ALA A 258 -0.12 -10.81 -6.72
C ALA A 258 0.62 -10.77 -8.08
N PRO A 259 1.90 -11.12 -8.16
CA PRO A 259 2.56 -11.37 -9.43
C PRO A 259 2.04 -12.66 -10.07
N ALA A 260 2.45 -12.93 -11.31
CA ALA A 260 2.11 -14.17 -11.99
C ALA A 260 2.49 -15.43 -11.18
N GLY A 261 1.64 -16.44 -11.23
CA GLY A 261 1.89 -17.77 -10.64
C GLY A 261 1.11 -18.09 -9.36
N VAL A 262 0.40 -17.13 -8.76
CA VAL A 262 -0.60 -17.43 -7.72
C VAL A 262 -1.88 -17.91 -8.42
N PRO A 263 -2.43 -19.09 -8.08
CA PRO A 263 -3.62 -19.61 -8.74
C PRO A 263 -4.87 -18.82 -8.34
N VAL A 264 -5.87 -18.78 -9.22
CA VAL A 264 -7.11 -17.98 -9.04
C VAL A 264 -7.83 -18.32 -7.73
N ASP A 265 -7.91 -19.61 -7.37
CA ASP A 265 -8.52 -20.06 -6.11
C ASP A 265 -7.73 -19.56 -4.89
N GLY A 266 -6.41 -19.44 -5.01
CA GLY A 266 -5.55 -18.82 -4.00
C GLY A 266 -5.82 -17.34 -3.83
N LEU A 267 -5.99 -16.61 -4.94
CA LEU A 267 -6.36 -15.19 -4.91
C LEU A 267 -7.72 -15.00 -4.24
N SER A 268 -8.73 -15.80 -4.60
CA SER A 268 -10.06 -15.77 -3.96
C SER A 268 -10.00 -16.06 -2.46
N LYS A 269 -9.17 -17.02 -2.03
CA LYS A 269 -8.98 -17.32 -0.59
C LYS A 269 -8.36 -16.14 0.16
N VAL A 270 -7.37 -15.47 -0.43
CA VAL A 270 -6.73 -14.29 0.17
C VAL A 270 -7.74 -13.16 0.28
N ASP A 271 -8.49 -12.87 -0.78
CA ASP A 271 -9.54 -11.84 -0.77
C ASP A 271 -10.57 -12.08 0.33
N GLN A 272 -11.17 -13.28 0.35
CA GLN A 272 -12.16 -13.66 1.37
C GLN A 272 -11.60 -13.54 2.79
N ALA A 273 -10.39 -14.06 3.02
CA ALA A 273 -9.75 -14.04 4.34
C ALA A 273 -9.47 -12.61 4.84
N VAL A 274 -9.03 -11.71 3.96
CA VAL A 274 -8.82 -10.30 4.32
C VAL A 274 -10.16 -9.62 4.59
N GLN A 275 -11.14 -9.72 3.70
CA GLN A 275 -12.43 -9.03 3.85
C GLN A 275 -13.19 -9.50 5.10
N ASP A 276 -13.19 -10.80 5.39
CA ASP A 276 -13.80 -11.34 6.61
C ASP A 276 -13.07 -10.86 7.87
N ALA A 277 -11.74 -10.73 7.80
CA ALA A 277 -10.95 -10.19 8.90
C ALA A 277 -11.24 -8.70 9.13
N LEU A 278 -11.34 -7.89 8.06
CA LEU A 278 -11.62 -6.46 8.15
C LEU A 278 -13.00 -6.15 8.76
N ARG A 279 -13.94 -7.09 8.70
CA ARG A 279 -15.25 -6.98 9.36
C ARG A 279 -15.20 -7.29 10.86
N GLN A 280 -14.14 -7.93 11.36
CA GLN A 280 -14.04 -8.29 12.78
C GLN A 280 -13.82 -7.06 13.66
N PRO A 281 -14.63 -6.85 14.71
CA PRO A 281 -14.50 -5.69 15.60
C PRO A 281 -13.09 -5.48 16.15
N ASP A 282 -12.42 -6.55 16.56
CA ASP A 282 -11.06 -6.49 17.12
C ASP A 282 -10.04 -5.98 16.10
N LEU A 283 -10.12 -6.42 14.84
CA LEU A 283 -9.21 -5.93 13.81
C LEU A 283 -9.52 -4.48 13.45
N ARG A 284 -10.80 -4.11 13.38
CA ARG A 284 -11.22 -2.71 13.16
C ARG A 284 -10.70 -1.79 14.25
N ALA A 285 -10.76 -2.21 15.51
CA ALA A 285 -10.21 -1.46 16.63
C ALA A 285 -8.68 -1.30 16.54
N ARG A 286 -7.96 -2.35 16.12
CA ARG A 286 -6.50 -2.29 15.90
C ARG A 286 -6.12 -1.39 14.72
N PHE A 287 -6.90 -1.41 13.64
CA PHE A 287 -6.77 -0.47 12.51
C PHE A 287 -7.01 0.98 12.98
N ALA A 288 -8.07 1.22 13.75
CA ALA A 288 -8.38 2.54 14.29
C ALA A 288 -7.28 3.07 15.22
N ALA A 289 -6.66 2.20 16.03
CA ALA A 289 -5.53 2.56 16.91
C ALA A 289 -4.33 3.10 16.13
N ILE A 290 -4.15 2.69 14.87
CA ILE A 290 -3.12 3.20 13.96
C ILE A 290 -3.67 4.19 12.93
N ARG A 291 -4.85 4.78 13.16
CA ARG A 291 -5.51 5.74 12.26
C ARG A 291 -5.77 5.21 10.83
N CYS A 292 -5.88 3.90 10.69
CA CYS A 292 -6.28 3.23 9.46
C CYS A 292 -7.76 2.93 9.48
N GLU A 293 -8.44 3.14 8.35
CA GLU A 293 -9.82 2.69 8.15
C GLU A 293 -9.81 1.45 7.27
N PRO A 294 -10.50 0.37 7.67
CA PRO A 294 -10.70 -0.79 6.79
C PRO A 294 -11.37 -0.38 5.48
N MET A 295 -10.87 -0.89 4.36
CA MET A 295 -11.46 -0.67 3.05
C MET A 295 -12.15 -1.95 2.61
N GLU A 296 -13.48 -1.95 2.67
CA GLU A 296 -14.29 -3.06 2.18
C GLU A 296 -14.29 -3.08 0.65
N GLY A 297 -14.31 -4.28 0.08
CA GLY A 297 -14.38 -4.47 -1.37
C GLY A 297 -13.94 -5.87 -1.79
N ASN A 298 -13.37 -5.96 -2.98
CA ASN A 298 -12.87 -7.17 -3.60
C ASN A 298 -11.84 -6.84 -4.71
N ALA A 299 -11.31 -7.88 -5.37
CA ALA A 299 -10.38 -7.75 -6.50
C ALA A 299 -10.84 -6.73 -7.57
N ASP A 300 -12.09 -6.80 -8.02
CA ASP A 300 -12.62 -5.92 -9.08
C ASP A 300 -12.69 -4.46 -8.64
N SER A 301 -13.08 -4.22 -7.38
CA SER A 301 -13.12 -2.86 -6.82
C SER A 301 -11.73 -2.24 -6.73
N LEU A 302 -10.71 -3.03 -6.38
CA LEU A 302 -9.32 -2.59 -6.32
C LEU A 302 -8.76 -2.35 -7.72
N ALA A 303 -9.01 -3.25 -8.67
CA ALA A 303 -8.61 -3.08 -10.06
C ALA A 303 -9.23 -1.80 -10.67
N SER A 304 -10.51 -1.56 -10.39
CA SER A 304 -11.22 -0.36 -10.83
C SER A 304 -10.64 0.91 -10.20
N GLN A 305 -10.24 0.86 -8.92
CA GLN A 305 -9.56 1.96 -8.24
C GLN A 305 -8.22 2.27 -8.91
N ILE A 306 -7.39 1.25 -9.17
CA ILE A 306 -6.10 1.40 -9.86
C ILE A 306 -6.27 2.02 -11.24
N ALA A 307 -7.29 1.59 -12.01
CA ALA A 307 -7.58 2.14 -13.32
C ALA A 307 -7.97 3.62 -13.27
N ARG A 308 -8.87 4.01 -12.34
CA ARG A 308 -9.25 5.43 -12.14
C ARG A 308 -8.05 6.29 -11.74
N ASP A 309 -7.22 5.78 -10.84
CA ASP A 309 -6.05 6.52 -10.37
C ASP A 309 -5.01 6.66 -11.46
N ARG A 310 -4.84 5.67 -12.34
CA ARG A 310 -3.95 5.77 -13.49
C ARG A 310 -4.32 6.97 -14.36
N GLU A 311 -5.60 7.11 -14.71
CA GLU A 311 -6.09 8.26 -15.50
C GLU A 311 -5.91 9.59 -14.77
N ASN A 312 -6.22 9.62 -13.46
CA ASN A 312 -6.11 10.83 -12.65
C ASN A 312 -4.67 11.29 -12.45
N TRP A 313 -3.76 10.38 -12.11
CA TRP A 313 -2.38 10.73 -11.78
C TRP A 313 -1.56 11.10 -13.00
N THR A 314 -1.85 10.55 -14.19
CA THR A 314 -1.26 11.07 -15.44
C THR A 314 -1.57 12.57 -15.60
N ARG A 315 -2.82 12.99 -15.30
CA ARG A 315 -3.22 14.39 -15.36
C ARG A 315 -2.55 15.23 -14.27
N ILE A 316 -2.56 14.76 -13.01
CA ILE A 316 -1.97 15.49 -11.88
C ILE A 316 -0.48 15.72 -12.11
N VAL A 317 0.28 14.67 -12.46
CA VAL A 317 1.73 14.78 -12.70
C VAL A 317 2.04 15.77 -13.82
N SER A 318 1.22 15.83 -14.89
CA SER A 318 1.39 16.82 -15.95
C SER A 318 1.19 18.27 -15.49
N GLN A 319 0.41 18.48 -14.41
CA GLN A 319 0.11 19.81 -13.87
C GLN A 319 1.13 20.29 -12.83
N ILE A 320 1.73 19.36 -12.07
CA ILE A 320 2.65 19.69 -10.98
C ILE A 320 4.10 19.30 -11.27
N GLY A 321 4.42 18.85 -12.48
CA GLY A 321 5.75 18.33 -12.85
C GLY A 321 6.90 19.28 -12.50
N ASP A 322 6.71 20.58 -12.69
CA ASP A 322 7.71 21.61 -12.36
C ASP A 322 7.96 21.75 -10.84
N GLN A 323 6.98 21.39 -10.01
CA GLN A 323 7.06 21.44 -8.56
C GLN A 323 7.68 20.17 -7.95
N LEU A 324 7.94 19.13 -8.75
CA LEU A 324 8.44 17.85 -8.26
C LEU A 324 9.96 17.69 -8.33
N GLN A 325 10.68 18.67 -8.89
CA GLN A 325 12.14 18.69 -9.00
C GLN A 325 12.82 19.09 -7.69
#